data_AF-A0A453HE86-F1
#
_entry.id   AF-A0A453HE86-F1
#
_cell.length_a   1.000
_cell.length_b   1.000
_cell.length_c   1.000
_cell.angle_alpha   90.00
_cell.angle_beta   90.00
_cell.angle_gamma   90.00
#
_symmetry.space_group_name_H-M   'P 1'
#
loop_
_entity.id
_entity.type
_entity.pdbx_description
1 polymer ?
#
loop_
_entity_poly.entity_id
_entity_poly.type
_entity_poly.pdbx_seq_one_letter_code
_entity_poly.pdbx_strand_id
1 'polypeptide(L)' 'MMSFGNDKTLLIHLSTDQVYEGVKSFYKEEDETLPVKMYGKSKVAAEKFITEKCSNYAILRSSIIYGP' A
#
# COMPACT_ATOMS: atom_id res chain seq x y z
N MET A 1 6.43 30.25 -2.73
CA MET A 1 5.43 29.60 -1.86
C MET A 1 4.83 28.45 -2.65
N MET A 2 5.13 27.21 -2.29
CA MET A 2 4.46 26.04 -2.85
C MET A 2 2.99 26.10 -2.40
N SER A 3 2.09 26.30 -3.35
CA SER A 3 0.66 26.22 -3.12
C SER A 3 0.32 24.76 -2.80
N PHE A 4 -0.03 24.48 -1.54
CA PHE A 4 -0.65 23.22 -1.19
C PHE A 4 -2.06 23.23 -1.78
N GLY A 5 -2.22 22.56 -2.92
CA GLY A 5 -3.52 22.30 -3.51
C GLY A 5 -4.41 21.64 -2.46
N ASN A 6 -5.63 22.15 -2.32
CA ASN A 6 -6.66 21.53 -1.52
C ASN A 6 -7.04 20.19 -2.20
N ASP A 7 -6.26 19.13 -1.98
CA ASP A 7 -6.44 17.81 -2.60
C ASP A 7 -7.71 17.16 -2.05
N LYS A 8 -8.84 17.57 -2.62
CA LYS A 8 -10.20 17.10 -2.30
C LYS A 8 -10.43 15.63 -2.64
N THR A 9 -9.54 15.04 -3.44
CA THR A 9 -9.67 13.68 -3.94
C THR A 9 -8.81 12.73 -3.11
N LEU A 10 -9.44 11.75 -2.49
CA LEU A 10 -8.75 10.67 -1.80
C LEU A 10 -8.32 9.60 -2.82
N LEU A 11 -7.02 9.33 -2.91
CA LEU A 11 -6.51 8.19 -3.68
C LEU A 11 -6.57 6.92 -2.82
N ILE A 12 -7.37 5.93 -3.21
CA ILE A 12 -7.39 4.62 -2.56
C ILE A 12 -6.63 3.63 -3.44
N HIS A 13 -5.54 3.08 -2.92
CA HIS A 13 -4.76 2.04 -3.60
C HIS A 13 -5.00 0.67 -2.99
N LEU A 14 -5.45 -0.27 -3.81
CA LEU A 14 -5.60 -1.67 -3.42
C LEU A 14 -4.26 -2.40 -3.55
N SER A 15 -3.72 -2.81 -2.40
CA SER A 15 -2.52 -3.61 -2.27
C SER A 15 -2.85 -5.03 -1.80
N THR A 16 -1.85 -5.76 -1.35
CA THR A 16 -1.92 -7.19 -1.00
C THR A 16 -1.17 -7.46 0.29
N ASP A 17 -1.59 -8.49 1.02
CA ASP A 17 -0.81 -9.09 2.11
C ASP A 17 0.55 -9.69 1.66
N GLN A 18 0.74 -9.99 0.38
CA GLN A 18 2.01 -10.47 -0.17
C GLN A 18 3.15 -9.43 -0.17
N VAL A 19 2.90 -8.23 0.34
CA VAL A 19 3.95 -7.25 0.67
C VAL A 19 4.75 -7.65 1.91
N TYR A 20 4.25 -8.59 2.72
CA TYR A 20 4.91 -9.13 3.89
C TYR A 20 5.60 -10.47 3.59
N GLU A 21 6.51 -10.87 4.50
CA GLU A 21 7.25 -12.13 4.39
C GLU A 21 6.38 -13.38 4.67
N GLY A 22 5.34 -13.21 5.50
CA GLY A 22 4.42 -14.30 5.86
C GLY A 22 4.88 -15.17 7.04
N VAL A 23 5.87 -14.73 7.81
CA VAL A 23 6.39 -15.46 8.99
C VAL A 23 5.65 -15.15 10.29
N LYS A 24 4.95 -14.01 10.35
CA LYS A 24 4.17 -13.57 11.51
C LYS A 24 2.70 -13.96 11.34
N SER A 25 2.06 -14.36 12.44
CA SER A 25 0.63 -14.72 12.42
C SER A 25 -0.29 -13.53 12.11
N PHE A 26 0.08 -12.32 12.54
CA PHE A 26 -0.71 -11.10 12.33
C PHE A 26 0.21 -9.92 12.05
N TYR A 27 0.17 -9.41 10.82
CA TYR A 27 0.86 -8.18 10.45
C TYR A 27 -0.02 -6.96 10.75
N LYS A 28 0.62 -5.90 11.25
CA LYS A 28 0.06 -4.56 11.40
C LYS A 28 0.48 -3.69 10.21
N GLU A 29 -0.24 -2.61 9.98
CA GLU A 29 0.01 -1.67 8.89
C GLU A 29 1.41 -1.02 8.99
N GLU A 30 1.91 -0.83 10.21
CA GLU A 30 3.23 -0.27 10.50
C GLU A 30 4.36 -1.31 10.44
N ASP A 31 4.05 -2.60 10.33
CA ASP A 31 5.08 -3.63 10.18
C ASP A 31 5.82 -3.43 8.84
N GLU A 32 7.12 -3.76 8.84
CA GLU A 32 7.96 -3.63 7.66
C GLU A 32 7.46 -4.51 6.50
N THR A 33 7.43 -3.93 5.30
CA THR A 33 7.10 -4.66 4.07
C THR A 33 8.35 -5.37 3.55
N LEU A 34 8.32 -6.70 3.55
CA LEU A 34 9.38 -7.57 3.08
C LEU A 34 8.86 -8.58 2.03
N PRO A 35 8.58 -8.12 0.79
CA PRO A 35 7.94 -8.96 -0.23
C PRO A 35 8.89 -10.02 -0.81
N VAL A 36 8.48 -11.28 -0.73
CA VAL A 36 9.24 -12.43 -1.27
C VAL A 36 9.04 -12.59 -2.79
N LYS A 37 7.81 -12.38 -3.27
CA LYS A 37 7.42 -12.57 -4.68
C LYS A 37 7.51 -11.27 -5.48
N MET A 38 7.70 -11.38 -6.80
CA MET A 38 7.74 -10.22 -7.70
C MET A 38 6.46 -9.38 -7.68
N TYR A 39 5.29 -10.02 -7.51
CA TYR A 39 4.02 -9.31 -7.37
C TYR A 39 3.96 -8.45 -6.09
N GLY A 40 4.43 -8.97 -4.95
CA GLY A 40 4.55 -8.19 -3.72
C GLY A 40 5.51 -7.02 -3.88
N LYS A 41 6.65 -7.24 -4.57
CA LYS A 41 7.64 -6.19 -4.85
C LYS A 41 7.06 -5.05 -5.68
N SER A 42 6.26 -5.35 -6.70
CA SER A 42 5.63 -4.29 -7.52
C SER A 42 4.61 -3.49 -6.73
N LYS A 43 3.87 -4.14 -5.82
CA LYS A 43 2.93 -3.46 -4.90
C LYS A 43 3.65 -2.56 -3.91
N VAL A 44 4.72 -3.01 -3.27
CA VAL A 44 5.54 -2.16 -2.38
C VAL A 44 6.12 -0.96 -3.13
N ALA A 45 6.56 -1.13 -4.38
CA ALA A 45 7.04 -0.02 -5.20
C ALA A 45 5.94 1.03 -5.46
N ALA A 46 4.71 0.59 -5.75
CA ALA A 46 3.57 1.49 -5.92
C ALA A 46 3.21 2.21 -4.61
N GLU A 47 3.21 1.50 -3.48
CA GLU A 47 2.95 2.08 -2.15
C GLU A 47 3.94 3.20 -1.81
N LYS A 48 5.24 2.98 -2.07
CA LYS A 48 6.29 3.99 -1.87
C LYS A 48 6.07 5.20 -2.78
N PHE A 49 5.79 4.97 -4.06
CA PHE A 49 5.53 6.06 -5.01
C PHE A 49 4.32 6.91 -4.59
N ILE A 50 3.23 6.28 -4.15
CA ILE A 50 2.03 6.98 -3.68
C ILE A 50 2.35 7.81 -2.43
N THR A 51 3.05 7.20 -1.47
CA THR A 51 3.45 7.87 -0.22
C THR A 51 4.33 9.10 -0.47
N GLU A 52 5.20 9.05 -1.48
CA GLU A 52 6.09 10.16 -1.83
C GLU A 52 5.42 11.27 -2.66
N LYS A 53 4.35 10.96 -3.40
CA LYS A 53 3.76 11.87 -4.41
C LYS A 53 2.38 12.38 -4.06
N CYS A 54 1.63 11.69 -3.22
CA CYS A 54 0.25 12.02 -2.89
C CYS A 54 0.16 12.52 -1.45
N SER A 55 -0.56 13.62 -1.24
CA SER A 55 -0.77 14.21 0.08
C SER A 55 -2.00 13.59 0.80
N ASN A 56 -2.97 13.08 0.05
CA ASN A 56 -4.23 12.52 0.54
C ASN A 56 -4.51 11.14 -0.07
N TYR A 57 -4.13 10.08 0.63
CA TYR A 57 -4.25 8.71 0.14
C TYR A 57 -4.54 7.70 1.26
N ALA A 58 -5.03 6.53 0.87
CA ALA A 58 -5.15 5.34 1.70
C ALA A 58 -4.64 4.12 0.93
N ILE A 59 -3.81 3.29 1.59
CA ILE A 59 -3.34 2.02 1.04
C ILE A 59 -4.09 0.91 1.78
N LEU A 60 -4.89 0.14 1.04
CA LEU A 60 -5.64 -0.98 1.60
C LEU A 60 -4.96 -2.30 1.21
N ARG A 61 -4.26 -2.92 2.16
CA ARG A 61 -3.63 -4.25 1.97
C ARG A 61 -4.67 -5.33 2.28
N SER A 62 -5.18 -6.00 1.25
CA SER A 62 -6.12 -7.11 1.41
C SER A 62 -5.42 -8.46 1.25
N SER A 63 -5.87 -9.46 2.00
CA SER A 63 -5.66 -10.86 1.65
C SER A 63 -6.63 -11.29 0.56
N ILE A 64 -6.37 -12.47 -0.04
CA ILE A 64 -7.15 -13.17 -1.08
C ILE A 64 -8.57 -12.61 -1.22
N ILE A 65 -8.82 -11.89 -2.32
CA ILE A 65 -10.13 -11.33 -2.63
C ILE A 65 -10.91 -12.35 -3.46
N TYR A 66 -12.15 -12.61 -3.07
CA TYR A 66 -13.12 -13.41 -3.82
C TYR A 66 -14.42 -12.61 -3.95
N GLY A 67 -15.20 -12.86 -5.00
CA GLY A 67 -16.44 -12.15 -5.30
C GLY A 67 -17.49 -13.09 -5.93
N PRO A 68 -18.77 -12.66 -5.93
CA PRO A 68 -19.89 -13.42 -6.49
C PRO A 68 -19.78 -13.66 -8.00
#